data_AF-A0A1E5IGW2-F1
#
_entry.id   AF-A0A1E5IGW2-F1
#
_cell.length_a   1.000
_cell.length_b   1.000
_cell.length_c   1.000
_cell.angle_alpha   90.00
_cell.angle_beta   90.00
_cell.angle_gamma   90.00
#
_symmetry.space_group_name_H-M   'P 1'
#
loop_
_entity.id
_entity.type
_entity.pdbx_description
1 polymer ?
#
loop_
_entity_poly.entity_id
_entity_poly.type
_entity_poly.pdbx_seq_one_letter_code
_entity_poly.pdbx_strand_id
1 'polypeptide(L)' 'MAVRLNKKINFHLKIDSDMGRIGVVLKASYSILPKIVQMFKTNMTGMYAHFAVADADHIFTQRQLDIFTIIA' A
#
# COMPACT_ATOMS: atom_id res chain seq x y z
N MET A 1 -14.44 -12.90 0.90
CA MET A 1 -15.35 -12.95 -0.26
C MET A 1 -14.78 -13.72 -1.45
N ALA A 2 -13.53 -13.47 -1.90
CA ALA A 2 -12.93 -14.15 -3.06
C ALA A 2 -12.98 -15.69 -2.99
N VAL A 3 -12.62 -16.27 -1.84
CA VAL A 3 -12.70 -17.72 -1.58
C VAL A 3 -14.13 -18.24 -1.73
N ARG A 4 -15.10 -17.58 -1.09
CA ARG A 4 -16.53 -17.92 -1.17
C ARG A 4 -17.09 -17.85 -2.59
N LEU A 5 -16.63 -16.88 -3.40
CA LEU A 5 -17.08 -16.68 -4.78
C LEU A 5 -16.28 -17.50 -5.80
N ASN A 6 -15.28 -18.29 -5.35
CA ASN A 6 -14.33 -19.04 -6.17
C ASN A 6 -13.66 -18.21 -7.29
N LYS A 7 -13.49 -16.90 -7.10
CA LYS A 7 -12.89 -15.99 -8.08
C LYS A 7 -11.50 -15.54 -7.62
N LYS A 8 -10.57 -15.39 -8.57
CA LYS A 8 -9.33 -14.64 -8.35
C LYS A 8 -9.63 -13.15 -8.52
N ILE A 9 -9.20 -12.34 -7.55
CA ILE A 9 -9.44 -10.90 -7.57
C ILE A 9 -8.10 -10.18 -7.67
N ASN A 10 -7.99 -9.28 -8.66
CA ASN A 10 -6.88 -8.35 -8.76
C ASN A 10 -7.14 -7.15 -7.85
N PHE A 11 -6.12 -6.66 -7.17
CA PHE A 11 -6.24 -5.46 -6.35
C PHE A 11 -4.92 -4.69 -6.29
N HIS A 12 -5.02 -3.39 -5.98
CA HIS A 12 -3.87 -2.57 -5.63
C HIS A 12 -3.85 -2.33 -4.13
N LEU A 13 -2.67 -2.41 -3.53
CA LEU A 13 -2.50 -2.08 -2.13
C LEU A 13 -2.16 -0.60 -1.98
N LYS A 14 -2.97 0.12 -1.19
CA LYS A 14 -2.69 1.49 -0.83
C LYS A 14 -1.74 1.52 0.37
N ILE A 15 -0.65 2.24 0.25
CA ILE A 15 0.31 2.52 1.31
C ILE A 15 0.03 3.91 1.86
N ASP A 16 0.03 4.03 3.19
CA ASP A 16 -0.06 5.32 3.87
C ASP A 16 1.35 5.78 4.23
N SER A 17 1.87 6.71 3.43
CA SER A 17 3.19 7.32 3.59
C SER A 17 3.10 8.66 4.33
N ASP A 18 2.42 8.67 5.49
CA ASP A 18 2.27 9.84 6.39
C ASP A 18 1.13 10.81 6.01
N MET A 19 0.05 10.32 5.37
CA MET A 19 -1.22 11.05 5.20
C MET A 19 -2.20 10.83 6.37
N GLY A 20 -2.16 9.66 7.00
CA GLY A 20 -2.99 9.32 8.16
C GLY A 20 -4.48 9.11 7.87
N ARG A 21 -4.83 8.75 6.62
CA ARG A 21 -6.24 8.59 6.20
C ARG A 21 -6.61 7.15 5.89
N ILE A 22 -5.99 6.59 4.86
CA ILE A 22 -6.27 5.24 4.35
C ILE A 22 -5.00 4.68 3.73
N GLY A 23 -4.62 3.49 4.17
CA GLY A 23 -3.52 2.71 3.61
C GLY A 23 -2.80 1.92 4.68
N VAL A 24 -1.88 1.06 4.26
CA VAL A 24 -0.99 0.34 5.18
C VAL A 24 0.18 1.24 5.52
N VAL A 25 0.36 1.53 6.82
CA VAL A 25 1.55 2.26 7.32
C VAL A 25 2.79 1.37 7.34
N LEU A 26 3.98 1.97 7.27
CA LEU A 26 5.28 1.28 7.28
C LEU A 26 5.41 0.21 8.36
N LYS A 27 5.05 0.54 9.61
CA LYS A 27 5.16 -0.43 10.72
C LYS A 27 4.31 -1.68 10.51
N ALA A 28 3.14 -1.52 9.89
CA ALA A 28 2.21 -2.62 9.67
C ALA A 28 2.58 -3.45 8.43
N SER A 29 3.22 -2.85 7.42
CA SER A 29 3.56 -3.51 6.15
C SER A 29 4.42 -4.75 6.35
N TYR A 30 5.41 -4.71 7.26
CA TYR A 30 6.28 -5.85 7.60
C TYR A 30 5.51 -7.11 7.99
N SER A 31 4.33 -6.98 8.60
CA SER A 31 3.52 -8.11 9.05
C SER A 31 2.40 -8.50 8.09
N ILE A 32 1.92 -7.55 7.28
CA ILE A 32 0.74 -7.73 6.41
C ILE A 32 1.17 -8.23 5.02
N LEU A 33 2.25 -7.69 4.45
CA LEU A 33 2.70 -8.05 3.10
C LEU A 33 2.98 -9.56 2.96
N PRO A 34 3.68 -10.24 3.89
CA PRO A 34 3.88 -11.69 3.78
C PRO A 34 2.56 -12.48 3.77
N LYS A 35 1.55 -12.01 4.51
CA LYS A 35 0.22 -12.64 4.55
C LYS A 35 -0.53 -12.44 3.25
N ILE A 36 -0.46 -11.23 2.68
CA ILE A 36 -1.08 -10.90 1.40
C ILE A 36 -0.54 -11.79 0.28
N VAL A 37 0.79 -11.96 0.21
CA VAL A 37 1.44 -12.79 -0.82
C VAL A 37 0.99 -14.26 -0.74
N GLN A 38 0.67 -14.76 0.45
CA GLN A 38 0.19 -16.14 0.66
C GLN A 38 -1.29 -16.35 0.27
N MET A 39 -2.04 -15.29 -0.05
CA MET A 39 -3.46 -15.39 -0.38
C MET A 39 -3.71 -15.86 -1.82
N PHE A 40 -3.90 -17.17 -2.00
CA PHE A 40 -4.06 -17.83 -3.31
C PHE A 40 -5.25 -17.38 -4.20
N LYS A 41 -6.26 -16.70 -3.65
CA LYS A 41 -7.43 -16.16 -4.39
C LYS A 41 -7.34 -14.67 -4.67
N THR A 42 -6.23 -14.03 -4.33
CA THR A 42 -6.00 -12.62 -4.62
C THR A 42 -4.69 -12.45 -5.34
N ASN A 43 -4.64 -11.46 -6.21
CA ASN A 43 -3.45 -11.11 -6.97
C ASN A 43 -3.20 -9.62 -6.78
N MET A 44 -2.11 -9.28 -6.09
CA MET A 44 -1.72 -7.89 -5.90
C MET A 44 -1.05 -7.40 -7.18
N THR A 45 -1.71 -6.53 -7.94
CA THR A 45 -1.22 -6.07 -9.25
C THR A 45 -0.42 -4.77 -9.16
N GLY A 46 -0.34 -4.14 -7.99
CA GLY A 46 0.45 -2.94 -7.77
C GLY A 46 0.29 -2.35 -6.37
N MET A 47 1.17 -1.39 -6.06
CA MET A 47 1.12 -0.57 -4.86
C MET A 47 1.05 0.91 -5.24
N TYR A 48 0.36 1.71 -4.43
CA TYR A 48 0.30 3.15 -4.64
C TYR A 48 0.18 3.91 -3.32
N ALA A 49 0.61 5.16 -3.32
CA ALA A 49 0.41 6.12 -2.24
C ALA A 49 -0.12 7.44 -2.83
N HIS A 50 -0.50 8.38 -1.96
CA HIS A 50 -0.90 9.72 -2.37
C HIS A 50 -0.06 10.73 -1.62
N PHE A 51 0.47 11.72 -2.34
CA PHE A 51 1.21 12.80 -1.74
C PHE A 51 0.25 13.84 -1.17
N ALA A 52 0.47 14.25 0.07
CA ALA A 52 -0.45 15.13 0.78
C ALA A 52 -0.38 16.58 0.27
N VAL A 53 0.81 17.03 -0.11
CA VAL A 53 1.14 18.43 -0.42
C VAL A 53 2.18 18.53 -1.54
N ALA A 54 1.96 17.78 -2.62
CA ALA A 54 2.88 17.68 -3.78
C ALA A 54 3.14 19.02 -4.48
N ASP A 55 2.23 19.97 -4.35
CA ASP A 55 2.24 21.29 -4.96
C ASP A 55 2.92 22.36 -4.10
N ALA A 56 3.15 22.10 -2.80
CA ALA A 56 3.57 23.12 -1.85
C ALA A 56 4.81 22.74 -1.02
N ASP A 57 5.01 21.46 -0.69
CA ASP A 57 6.12 21.03 0.17
C ASP A 57 6.86 19.83 -0.42
N HIS A 58 7.97 20.14 -1.09
CA HIS A 58 8.86 19.16 -1.71
C HIS A 58 9.61 18.30 -0.68
N ILE A 59 9.93 18.85 0.51
CA ILE A 59 10.65 18.12 1.56
C ILE A 59 9.73 17.06 2.13
N PHE A 60 8.49 17.44 2.47
CA PHE A 60 7.50 16.49 2.95
C PHE A 60 7.19 15.44 1.88
N THR A 61 6.96 15.87 0.64
CA THR A 61 6.70 14.96 -0.49
C THR A 61 7.84 13.95 -0.69
N GLN A 62 9.10 14.38 -0.59
CA GLN A 62 10.25 13.48 -0.67
C GLN A 62 10.24 12.46 0.47
N ARG A 63 9.97 12.89 1.71
CA ARG A 63 9.82 11.95 2.84
C ARG A 63 8.71 10.93 2.61
N GLN A 64 7.58 11.33 2.00
CA GLN A 64 6.52 10.40 1.64
C GLN A 64 6.97 9.37 0.59
N LEU A 65 7.77 9.81 -0.40
CA LEU A 65 8.36 8.93 -1.40
C LEU A 65 9.37 7.94 -0.78
N ASP A 66 10.20 8.41 0.14
CA ASP A 66 11.18 7.56 0.84
C ASP A 66 10.47 6.47 1.65
N ILE A 67 9.41 6.83 2.41
CA ILE A 67 8.59 5.88 3.16
C ILE A 67 7.97 4.84 2.22
N PHE A 68 7.42 5.28 1.07
CA PHE A 68 6.82 4.38 0.09
C PHE A 68 7.85 3.39 -0.48
N THR A 69 9.04 3.88 -0.84
CA THR A 69 10.11 3.10 -1.47
C THR A 69 10.73 2.07 -0.52
N ILE A 70 10.70 2.32 0.80
CA ILE A 70 11.13 1.32 1.79
C ILE A 70 10.18 0.11 1.84
N ILE A 71 8.90 0.31 1.49
CA ILE A 71 7.87 -0.73 1.58
C ILE A 71 7.73 -1.50 0.26
N ALA A 72 7.82 -0.77 -0.87
CA ALA A 72 7.54 -1.28 -2.20
C ALA A 72 8.65 -2.18 -2.75
#